data_AF-A0AAP8GYN2-F1
#
_entry.id   AF-A0AAP8GYN2-F1
#
_cell.length_a   1.000
_cell.length_b   1.000
_cell.length_c   1.000
_cell.angle_alpha   90.00
_cell.angle_beta   90.00
_cell.angle_gamma   90.00
#
_symmetry.space_group_name_H-M   'P 1'
#
loop_
_entity.id
_entity.type
_entity.pdbx_description
1 polymer ?
#
loop_
_entity_poly.entity_id
_entity_poly.type
_entity_poly.pdbx_seq_one_letter_code
_entity_poly.pdbx_strand_id
1 'polypeptide(L)'
;MASDPLVRLCSRLYAATGTLLSPEGLNKRLNTKAVLFLQHLFSLLLQQKVCEQTQISNHLFSYFGRIRILDATLFQVPNVLENVYPGSGGCAQTAGIKIQLEYDLYSGEL
;
A
#
# COMPACT_ATOMS: atom_id res chain seq x y z
N MET A 1 17.55 21.47 2.90
CA MET A 1 17.12 20.93 4.21
C MET A 1 15.87 20.10 3.96
N ALA A 2 15.98 18.76 3.95
CA ALA A 2 14.81 17.92 3.72
C ALA A 2 13.82 18.14 4.88
N SER A 3 12.61 18.64 4.60
CA SER A 3 11.58 18.75 5.63
C SER A 3 11.27 17.36 6.17
N ASP A 4 11.24 17.19 7.48
CA ASP A 4 10.84 15.95 8.13
C ASP A 4 9.53 15.42 7.50
N PRO A 5 9.50 14.16 7.01
CA PRO A 5 8.33 13.59 6.34
C PRO A 5 7.05 13.70 7.17
N LEU A 6 7.13 13.57 8.50
CA LEU A 6 6.00 13.65 9.40
C LEU A 6 5.49 15.08 9.54
N VAL A 7 6.39 16.08 9.60
CA VAL A 7 6.01 17.50 9.64
C VAL A 7 5.24 17.88 8.38
N ARG A 8 5.73 17.44 7.21
CA ARG A 8 5.05 17.67 5.92
C ARG A 8 3.70 16.96 5.85
N LEU A 9 3.57 15.78 6.44
CA LEU A 9 2.29 15.07 6.47
C LEU A 9 1.30 15.74 7.43
N CYS A 10 1.75 16.19 8.60
CA CYS A 10 0.93 16.93 9.55
C CYS A 10 0.38 18.22 8.94
N SER A 11 1.19 18.98 8.21
CA SER A 11 0.72 20.21 7.55
C SER A 11 -0.33 19.96 6.48
N ARG A 12 -0.17 18.88 5.68
CA ARG A 12 -1.18 18.46 4.70
C ARG A 12 -2.48 18.02 5.36
N LEU A 13 -2.40 17.25 6.45
CA LEU A 13 -3.58 16.81 7.20
C LEU A 13 -4.34 18.01 7.79
N TYR A 14 -3.62 18.97 8.37
CA TYR A 14 -4.23 20.20 8.87
C TYR A 14 -4.92 20.98 7.75
N ALA A 15 -4.26 21.16 6.60
CA ALA A 15 -4.86 21.87 5.46
C ALA A 15 -6.14 21.17 4.94
N ALA A 16 -6.19 19.84 4.96
CA ALA A 16 -7.32 19.06 4.45
C ALA A 16 -8.48 18.92 5.47
N THR A 17 -8.19 18.95 6.77
CA THR A 17 -9.16 18.55 7.81
C THR A 17 -9.35 19.57 8.93
N GLY A 18 -8.54 20.64 8.98
CA GLY A 18 -8.51 21.59 10.10
C GLY A 18 -7.98 21.01 11.43
N THR A 19 -7.55 19.74 11.43
CA THR A 19 -7.13 19.04 12.66
C THR A 19 -5.65 19.27 12.93
N LEU A 20 -5.34 19.84 14.10
CA LEU A 20 -3.96 20.01 14.56
C LEU A 20 -3.43 18.69 15.15
N LEU A 21 -2.32 18.20 14.61
CA LEU A 21 -1.64 16.99 15.07
C LEU A 21 -0.13 17.22 15.07
N SER A 22 0.55 16.84 16.15
CA SER A 22 2.02 16.91 16.21
C SER A 22 2.66 15.74 15.44
N PRO A 23 3.90 15.90 14.93
CA PRO A 23 4.65 14.81 14.29
C PRO A 23 4.74 13.55 15.17
N GLU A 24 4.99 13.71 16.47
CA GLU A 24 5.09 12.61 17.43
C GLU A 24 3.74 11.94 17.65
N GLY A 25 2.67 12.73 17.70
CA GLY A 25 1.29 12.24 17.82
C GLY A 25 0.88 11.42 16.60
N LEU A 26 1.26 11.89 15.40
CA LEU A 26 1.05 11.14 14.16
C LEU A 26 1.87 9.84 14.13
N ASN A 27 3.15 9.91 14.49
CA ASN A 27 4.03 8.73 14.52
C ASN A 27 3.49 7.63 15.44
N LYS A 28 3.00 7.97 16.63
CA LYS A 28 2.39 7.00 17.56
C LYS A 28 1.14 6.32 17.00
N ARG A 29 0.43 6.98 16.07
CA ARG A 29 -0.73 6.42 15.39
C ARG A 29 -0.35 5.49 14.24
N LEU A 30 0.86 5.60 13.68
CA LEU A 30 1.41 4.66 12.70
C LEU A 30 1.86 3.37 13.40
N ASN A 31 0.87 2.58 13.81
CA ASN A 31 1.06 1.32 14.52
C ASN A 31 0.29 0.19 13.84
N THR A 32 0.38 -1.02 14.38
CA THR A 32 -0.27 -2.21 13.84
C THR A 32 -1.78 -2.05 13.65
N LYS A 33 -2.47 -1.30 14.52
CA LYS A 33 -3.90 -1.05 14.37
C LYS A 33 -4.21 -0.17 13.16
N ALA A 34 -3.37 0.83 12.88
CA ALA A 34 -3.51 1.67 11.69
C ALA A 34 -3.23 0.86 10.41
N VAL A 35 -2.24 -0.05 10.44
CA VAL A 35 -1.99 -0.97 9.32
C VAL A 35 -3.22 -1.84 9.05
N LEU A 36 -3.78 -2.47 10.08
CA LEU A 36 -4.99 -3.29 9.97
C LEU A 36 -6.19 -2.49 9.46
N PHE A 37 -6.36 -1.27 9.95
CA PHE A 37 -7.42 -0.36 9.48
C PHE A 37 -7.28 -0.06 7.99
N LEU A 38 -6.06 0.29 7.54
CA LEU A 38 -5.80 0.59 6.13
C LEU A 38 -5.98 -0.65 5.24
N GLN A 39 -5.55 -1.83 5.70
CA GLN A 39 -5.78 -3.09 5.00
C GLN A 39 -7.28 -3.37 4.83
N HIS A 40 -8.05 -3.25 5.91
CA HIS A 40 -9.50 -3.48 5.87
C HIS A 40 -10.23 -2.48 4.97
N LEU A 41 -9.91 -1.19 5.11
CA LEU A 41 -10.48 -0.14 4.25
C LEU A 41 -10.13 -0.40 2.77
N PHE A 42 -8.88 -0.78 2.50
CA PHE A 42 -8.45 -1.11 1.15
C PHE A 42 -9.19 -2.31 0.58
N SER A 43 -9.37 -3.40 1.35
CA SER A 43 -10.17 -4.56 0.92
C SER A 43 -11.59 -4.16 0.56
N LEU A 44 -12.26 -3.36 1.40
CA LEU A 44 -13.63 -2.91 1.13
C LEU A 44 -13.72 -2.07 -0.15
N LEU A 45 -12.80 -1.12 -0.31
CA LEU A 45 -12.75 -0.27 -1.50
C LEU A 45 -12.41 -1.08 -2.76
N LEU A 46 -11.52 -2.06 -2.67
CA LEU A 46 -11.14 -2.92 -3.78
C LEU A 46 -12.32 -3.79 -4.22
N GLN A 47 -12.99 -4.45 -3.28
CA GLN A 47 -14.19 -5.24 -3.55
C GLN A 47 -15.26 -4.39 -4.22
N GLN A 48 -15.53 -3.20 -3.68
CA GLN A 48 -16.49 -2.27 -4.29
C GLN A 48 -16.09 -1.91 -5.72
N LYS A 49 -14.81 -1.57 -5.95
CA LYS A 49 -14.31 -1.19 -7.28
C LYS A 49 -14.36 -2.33 -8.28
N VAL A 50 -13.99 -3.54 -7.87
CA VAL A 50 -14.05 -4.73 -8.72
C VAL A 50 -15.50 -5.06 -9.06
N CYS A 51 -16.36 -5.23 -8.05
CA CYS A 51 -17.75 -5.62 -8.25
C CYS A 51 -18.58 -4.58 -9.03
N GLU A 52 -18.36 -3.27 -8.80
CA GLU A 52 -19.16 -2.22 -9.43
C GLU A 52 -18.60 -1.73 -10.77
N GLN A 53 -17.28 -1.74 -10.96
CA GLN A 53 -16.64 -1.06 -12.10
C GLN A 53 -16.01 -2.00 -13.12
N THR A 54 -15.70 -3.24 -12.76
CA THR A 54 -15.12 -4.17 -13.72
C THR A 54 -16.24 -4.85 -14.51
N GLN A 55 -16.45 -4.38 -15.75
CA GLN A 55 -17.31 -5.08 -16.73
C GLN A 55 -16.57 -6.29 -17.31
N ILE A 56 -16.02 -7.14 -16.45
CA ILE A 56 -15.37 -8.36 -16.91
C ILE A 56 -16.47 -9.28 -17.39
N SER A 57 -16.37 -9.67 -18.66
CA SER A 57 -17.35 -10.55 -19.28
C SER A 57 -17.48 -11.83 -18.47
N ASN A 58 -18.71 -12.16 -18.07
CA ASN A 58 -19.03 -13.37 -17.33
C ASN A 58 -18.55 -14.65 -18.04
N HIS A 59 -18.31 -14.58 -19.35
CA HIS A 59 -17.75 -15.68 -20.13
C HIS A 59 -16.33 -16.07 -19.72
N LEU A 60 -15.51 -15.17 -19.16
CA LEU A 60 -14.17 -15.54 -18.69
C LEU A 60 -14.26 -16.43 -17.44
N PHE A 61 -15.26 -16.21 -16.59
CA PHE A 61 -15.47 -16.97 -15.36
C PHE A 61 -16.02 -18.38 -15.61
N SER A 62 -16.55 -18.69 -16.80
CA SER A 62 -16.89 -20.08 -17.15
C SER A 62 -15.67 -20.95 -17.44
N TYR A 63 -14.51 -20.34 -17.75
CA TYR A 63 -13.27 -21.06 -18.05
C TYR A 63 -12.29 -21.04 -16.90
N PHE A 64 -12.26 -19.95 -16.12
CA PHE A 64 -11.34 -19.78 -15.00
C PHE A 64 -12.10 -19.69 -13.67
N GLY A 65 -11.88 -20.66 -12.79
CA GLY A 65 -12.44 -20.63 -11.43
C GLY A 65 -11.83 -19.56 -10.52
N ARG A 66 -10.66 -19.01 -10.91
CA ARG A 66 -10.01 -17.91 -10.20
C ARG A 66 -9.08 -17.15 -11.14
N ILE A 67 -9.13 -15.81 -11.13
CA ILE A 67 -8.17 -14.95 -11.84
C ILE A 67 -7.51 -14.06 -10.80
N ARG A 68 -6.21 -14.25 -10.56
CA ARG A 68 -5.45 -13.48 -9.57
C ARG A 68 -4.58 -12.45 -10.28
N ILE A 69 -4.76 -11.18 -9.92
CA ILE A 69 -3.89 -10.11 -10.39
C ILE A 69 -2.82 -9.88 -9.35
N LEU A 70 -1.56 -9.97 -9.79
CA LEU A 70 -0.38 -9.71 -8.99
C LEU A 70 0.33 -8.50 -9.55
N ASP A 71 0.57 -7.49 -8.71
CA ASP A 71 1.38 -6.34 -9.04
C ASP A 71 2.36 -6.03 -7.90
N ALA A 72 3.47 -5.36 -8.23
CA ALA A 72 4.43 -4.94 -7.24
C ALA A 72 5.11 -3.62 -7.61
N THR A 73 5.18 -2.71 -6.64
CA THR A 73 5.98 -1.49 -6.74
C THR A 73 7.27 -1.68 -5.96
N LEU A 74 8.39 -1.34 -6.59
CA LEU A 74 9.73 -1.43 -6.04
C LEU A 74 10.35 -0.04 -5.96
N PHE A 75 10.99 0.27 -4.84
CA PHE A 75 11.81 1.47 -4.73
C PHE A 75 13.06 1.20 -3.89
N GLN A 76 14.15 1.82 -4.30
CA GLN A 76 15.42 1.76 -3.59
C GLN A 76 15.33 2.57 -2.30
N VAL A 77 15.98 2.06 -1.26
CA VAL A 77 16.19 2.78 -0.01
C VAL A 77 17.70 2.91 0.24
N PRO A 78 18.14 3.83 1.12
CA PRO A 78 19.57 3.98 1.41
C PRO A 78 20.20 2.66 1.86
N ASN A 79 21.40 2.36 1.35
CA ASN A 79 22.12 1.10 1.61
C ASN A 79 22.34 0.80 3.10
N VAL A 80 22.36 1.81 3.97
CA VAL A 80 22.44 1.63 5.43
C VAL A 80 21.28 0.80 6.01
N LEU A 81 20.16 0.70 5.28
CA LEU A 81 18.99 -0.07 5.66
C LEU A 81 18.99 -1.51 5.13
N GLU A 82 20.07 -1.98 4.48
CA GLU A 82 20.18 -3.34 3.91
C GLU A 82 19.84 -4.44 4.92
N ASN A 83 20.25 -4.29 6.18
CA ASN A 83 19.95 -5.27 7.24
C ASN A 83 18.44 -5.38 7.55
N VAL A 84 17.66 -4.32 7.29
CA VAL A 84 16.22 -4.27 7.56
C VAL A 84 15.40 -4.52 6.28
N TYR A 85 15.90 -4.03 5.15
CA TYR A 85 15.28 -4.11 3.84
C TYR A 85 16.30 -4.64 2.83
N PRO A 86 16.61 -5.94 2.86
CA PRO A 86 17.59 -6.52 1.97
C PRO A 86 17.17 -6.35 0.51
N GLY A 87 18.12 -5.94 -0.34
CA GLY A 87 17.91 -5.88 -1.77
C GLY A 87 17.70 -7.28 -2.38
N SER A 88 17.28 -7.31 -3.64
CA SER A 88 16.98 -8.55 -4.37
C SER A 88 18.23 -9.33 -4.85
N GLY A 89 19.42 -8.99 -4.35
CA GLY A 89 20.66 -9.72 -4.65
C GLY A 89 21.29 -9.41 -6.01
N GLY A 90 20.83 -8.36 -6.71
CA GLY A 90 21.43 -7.86 -7.96
C GLY A 90 22.56 -6.85 -7.73
N CYS A 91 23.41 -6.64 -8.75
CA CYS A 91 24.62 -5.79 -8.68
C CYS A 91 24.37 -4.31 -8.32
N ALA A 92 23.14 -3.81 -8.45
CA ALA A 92 22.79 -2.39 -8.27
C ALA A 92 21.94 -2.07 -7.03
N GLN A 93 21.42 -3.06 -6.31
CA GLN A 93 20.44 -2.85 -5.23
C GLN A 93 20.81 -3.67 -4.00
N THR A 94 21.53 -3.05 -3.06
CA THR A 94 21.86 -3.69 -1.78
C THR A 94 20.73 -3.51 -0.76
N ALA A 95 19.91 -2.45 -0.88
CA ALA A 95 18.71 -2.26 -0.06
C ALA A 95 17.49 -1.81 -0.89
N GLY A 96 16.32 -2.36 -0.61
CA GLY A 96 15.10 -2.04 -1.35
C GLY A 96 13.82 -2.47 -0.66
N ILE A 97 12.73 -1.74 -0.91
CA ILE A 97 11.39 -2.10 -0.44
C ILE A 97 10.56 -2.56 -1.64
N LYS A 98 9.93 -3.74 -1.50
CA LYS A 98 8.94 -4.27 -2.43
C LYS A 98 7.58 -4.26 -1.76
N ILE A 99 6.65 -3.48 -2.30
CA ILE A 99 5.25 -3.52 -1.90
C ILE A 99 4.52 -4.34 -2.95
N GLN A 100 4.06 -5.52 -2.56
CA GLN A 100 3.35 -6.46 -3.43
C GLN A 100 1.86 -6.45 -3.09
N LEU A 101 1.02 -6.44 -4.12
CA LEU A 101 -0.42 -6.59 -4.02
C LEU A 101 -0.84 -7.77 -4.88
N GLU A 102 -1.56 -8.70 -4.28
CA GLU A 102 -2.28 -9.75 -4.98
C GLU A 102 -3.76 -9.59 -4.65
N TYR A 103 -4.64 -9.83 -5.62
CA TYR A 103 -6.07 -9.91 -5.37
C TYR A 103 -6.79 -10.76 -6.40
N ASP A 104 -7.95 -11.27 -6.00
CA ASP A 104 -8.89 -11.96 -6.85
C ASP A 104 -9.70 -10.98 -7.70
N LEU A 105 -9.65 -11.13 -9.01
CA LEU A 105 -10.34 -10.24 -9.94
C LEU A 105 -11.86 -10.42 -9.94
N TYR A 106 -12.38 -11.54 -9.42
CA TYR A 106 -13.81 -11.80 -9.35
C TYR A 106 -14.40 -11.33 -8.02
N SER A 107 -13.83 -11.77 -6.89
CA SER A 107 -14.33 -11.43 -5.54
C SER A 107 -13.78 -10.11 -5.01
N GLY A 108 -12.69 -9.59 -5.58
CA GLY A 108 -11.96 -8.44 -5.04
C GLY A 108 -11.26 -8.74 -3.70
N GLU A 109 -11.15 -10.01 -3.32
CA GLU A 109 -10.44 -10.42 -2.10
C GLU A 109 -8.92 -10.32 -2.30
N LEU A 110 -8.23 -9.76 -1.29
CA LEU A 110 -6.76 -9.73 -1.23
C LEU A 110 -6.18 -11.14 -1.03
#